data_AF-A0AAF0JPQ1-F1
#
_entry.id   AF-A0AAF0JPQ1-F1
#
_cell.length_a   1.000
_cell.length_b   1.000
_cell.length_c   1.000
_cell.angle_alpha   90.00
_cell.angle_beta   90.00
_cell.angle_gamma   90.00
#
_symmetry.space_group_name_H-M   'P 1'
#
loop_
_entity.id
_entity.type
_entity.pdbx_description
1 polymer ?
#
loop_
_entity_poly.entity_id
_entity_poly.type
_entity_poly.pdbx_seq_one_letter_code
_entity_poly.pdbx_strand_id
1 'polypeptide(L)'
;MQEAIITGEASIYVTIALIIGGIIIAFIGKTLLKYIMMIVSGGVISVAMYILLTRWLDVGTSQAIIISVIAFLVGAFLGWFIVKAAISVVIGLILGVVAGVALGLEENIAALIVIIIVSMGLSYVLAEKVIDFALTLLGSILVFFGIYSYWPTITGKEIGGVLALIVFIAATYYKVKKKKEKE
;
A
#
# COMPACT_ATOMS: atom_id res chain seq x y z
N MET A 1 15.21 -42.16 -5.02
CA MET A 1 15.39 -41.55 -6.35
C MET A 1 14.01 -41.28 -6.91
N GLN A 2 13.54 -40.04 -6.78
CA GLN A 2 12.32 -39.55 -7.39
C GLN A 2 12.63 -38.13 -7.84
N GLU A 3 13.16 -38.02 -9.06
CA GLU A 3 13.23 -36.76 -9.79
C GLU A 3 11.80 -36.39 -10.17
N ALA A 4 11.14 -35.65 -9.29
CA ALA A 4 9.94 -34.91 -9.64
C ALA A 4 10.40 -33.71 -10.47
N ILE A 5 10.39 -33.96 -11.78
CA ILE A 5 10.29 -33.02 -12.87
C ILE A 5 9.85 -31.63 -12.38
N ILE A 6 10.76 -30.66 -12.51
CA ILE A 6 10.51 -29.23 -12.44
C ILE A 6 9.68 -28.87 -13.68
N THR A 7 8.38 -29.14 -13.66
CA THR A 7 7.43 -28.45 -14.55
C THR A 7 7.08 -27.13 -13.87
N GLY A 8 7.51 -26.02 -14.46
CA GLY A 8 7.24 -24.65 -14.00
C GLY A 8 5.78 -24.22 -14.13
N GLU A 9 4.83 -25.07 -13.74
CA GLU A 9 3.41 -24.71 -13.64
C GLU A 9 3.14 -24.20 -12.23
N ALA A 10 2.73 -22.94 -12.10
CA ALA A 10 2.23 -22.43 -10.83
C ALA A 10 1.03 -23.30 -10.39
N SER A 11 1.02 -23.74 -9.13
CA SER A 11 -0.09 -24.54 -8.63
C SER A 11 -1.39 -23.76 -8.80
N ILE A 12 -2.47 -24.45 -9.18
CA ILE A 12 -3.77 -23.82 -9.44
C ILE A 12 -4.25 -22.96 -8.25
N TYR A 13 -3.87 -23.35 -7.03
CA TYR A 13 -4.15 -22.62 -5.80
C TYR A 13 -3.44 -21.25 -5.73
N VAL A 14 -2.18 -21.18 -6.17
CA VAL A 14 -1.43 -19.91 -6.22
C VAL A 14 -2.03 -18.98 -7.28
N THR A 15 -2.39 -19.52 -8.44
CA THR A 15 -3.08 -18.76 -9.50
C THR A 15 -4.39 -18.18 -9.00
N ILE A 16 -5.24 -19.00 -8.37
CA ILE A 16 -6.52 -18.57 -7.81
C ILE A 16 -6.29 -17.49 -6.74
N ALA A 17 -5.30 -17.67 -5.86
CA ALA A 17 -4.97 -16.69 -4.82
C ALA A 17 -4.53 -15.34 -5.43
N LEU A 18 -3.74 -15.35 -6.51
CA LEU A 18 -3.31 -14.14 -7.21
C LEU A 18 -4.48 -13.42 -7.89
N ILE A 19 -5.37 -14.15 -8.56
CA ILE A 19 -6.53 -13.57 -9.24
C ILE A 19 -7.52 -13.01 -8.22
N ILE A 20 -7.97 -13.81 -7.26
CA ILE A 20 -8.94 -13.38 -6.26
C ILE A 20 -8.35 -12.30 -5.35
N GLY A 21 -7.11 -12.48 -4.88
CA GLY A 21 -6.39 -11.50 -4.09
C GLY A 21 -6.19 -10.19 -4.86
N GLY A 22 -5.84 -10.26 -6.14
CA GLY A 22 -5.71 -9.11 -7.02
C GLY A 22 -7.02 -8.33 -7.17
N ILE A 23 -8.15 -9.01 -7.39
CA ILE A 23 -9.47 -8.39 -7.45
C ILE A 23 -9.79 -7.71 -6.11
N ILE A 24 -9.60 -8.40 -4.98
CA ILE A 24 -9.86 -7.82 -3.64
C ILE A 24 -9.03 -6.56 -3.41
N ILE A 25 -7.73 -6.62 -3.70
CA ILE A 25 -6.82 -5.46 -3.57
C ILE A 25 -7.25 -4.33 -4.50
N ALA A 26 -7.69 -4.62 -5.72
CA ALA A 26 -8.12 -3.58 -6.66
C ALA A 26 -9.32 -2.79 -6.13
N PHE A 27 -10.30 -3.46 -5.54
CA PHE A 27 -11.55 -2.83 -5.09
C PHE A 27 -11.46 -2.22 -3.67
N ILE A 28 -10.89 -2.96 -2.71
CA ILE A 28 -10.88 -2.58 -1.29
C ILE A 28 -9.48 -2.48 -0.68
N GLY A 29 -8.43 -2.57 -1.49
CA GLY A 29 -7.04 -2.60 -1.03
C GLY A 29 -6.67 -1.42 -0.13
N LYS A 30 -7.09 -0.19 -0.43
CA LYS A 30 -6.77 0.98 0.41
C LYS A 30 -7.31 0.82 1.84
N THR A 31 -8.55 0.36 1.94
CA THR A 31 -9.23 0.16 3.22
C THR A 31 -8.56 -0.97 4.00
N LEU A 32 -8.23 -2.09 3.32
CA LEU A 32 -7.50 -3.19 3.93
C LEU A 32 -6.12 -2.75 4.41
N LEU A 33 -5.35 -2.06 3.57
CA LEU A 33 -4.03 -1.53 3.92
C LEU A 33 -4.13 -0.60 5.14
N LYS A 34 -5.13 0.28 5.17
CA LYS A 34 -5.38 1.15 6.33
C LYS A 34 -5.59 0.33 7.60
N TYR A 35 -6.49 -0.63 7.59
CA TYR A 35 -6.77 -1.43 8.79
C TYR A 35 -5.57 -2.29 9.22
N ILE A 36 -4.88 -2.94 8.28
CA ILE A 36 -3.69 -3.74 8.57
C ILE A 36 -2.64 -2.85 9.22
N MET A 37 -2.35 -1.68 8.65
CA MET A 37 -1.35 -0.77 9.21
C MET A 37 -1.75 -0.25 10.60
N MET A 38 -3.04 0.08 10.81
CA MET A 38 -3.55 0.48 12.13
C MET A 38 -3.39 -0.63 13.17
N ILE A 39 -3.71 -1.88 12.82
CA ILE A 39 -3.60 -3.03 13.75
C ILE A 39 -2.14 -3.34 14.04
N VAL A 40 -1.28 -3.38 13.03
CA VAL A 40 0.14 -3.68 13.18
C VAL A 40 0.84 -2.59 13.99
N SER A 41 0.66 -1.31 13.67
CA SER A 41 1.30 -0.22 14.40
C SER A 41 0.78 -0.11 15.83
N GLY A 42 -0.54 -0.24 16.03
CA GLY A 42 -1.16 -0.26 17.35
C GLY A 42 -0.63 -1.42 18.17
N GLY A 43 -0.55 -2.62 17.60
CA GLY A 43 -0.04 -3.82 18.24
C GLY A 43 1.42 -3.67 18.66
N VAL A 44 2.29 -3.20 17.76
CA VAL A 44 3.71 -2.98 18.04
C VAL A 44 3.90 -1.98 19.18
N ILE A 45 3.21 -0.84 19.14
CA ILE A 45 3.32 0.20 20.19
C ILE A 45 2.75 -0.29 21.52
N SER A 46 1.62 -1.01 21.49
CA SER A 46 0.99 -1.58 22.68
C SER A 46 1.91 -2.59 23.38
N VAL A 47 2.49 -3.52 22.61
CA VAL A 47 3.43 -4.51 23.14
C VAL A 47 4.71 -3.85 23.66
N ALA A 48 5.25 -2.88 22.93
CA ALA A 48 6.42 -2.14 23.37
C ALA A 48 6.18 -1.43 24.71
N MET A 49 5.01 -0.78 24.87
CA MET A 49 4.64 -0.13 26.12
C MET A 49 4.37 -1.11 27.25
N TYR A 50 3.73 -2.25 26.97
CA TYR A 50 3.53 -3.30 27.98
C TYR A 50 4.88 -3.80 28.53
N ILE A 51 5.83 -4.09 27.64
CA ILE A 51 7.16 -4.57 28.01
C ILE A 51 7.92 -3.48 28.79
N LEU A 52 7.87 -2.22 28.33
CA LEU A 52 8.51 -1.09 29.01
C LEU A 52 8.00 -0.95 30.46
N LEU A 53 6.67 -0.92 30.61
CA LEU A 53 6.03 -0.67 31.90
C LEU A 53 6.26 -1.82 32.89
N THR A 54 6.17 -3.07 32.42
CA THR A 54 6.28 -4.25 33.30
C THR A 54 7.71 -4.68 33.58
N ARG A 55 8.65 -4.49 32.64
CA ARG A 55 10.04 -4.98 32.81
C ARG A 55 11.04 -3.91 33.20
N TRP A 56 10.81 -2.65 32.83
CA TRP A 56 11.79 -1.59 33.03
C TRP A 56 11.38 -0.58 34.10
N LEU A 57 10.07 -0.37 34.26
CA LEU A 57 9.51 0.61 35.19
C LEU A 57 8.78 -0.02 36.38
N ASP A 58 8.72 -1.35 36.43
CA ASP A 58 8.08 -2.16 37.49
C ASP A 58 6.67 -1.69 37.88
N VAL A 59 5.91 -1.26 36.87
CA VAL A 59 4.52 -0.82 37.02
C VAL A 59 3.62 -2.04 37.15
N GLY A 60 2.67 -2.00 38.08
CA GLY A 60 1.74 -3.10 38.32
C GLY A 60 1.00 -3.54 37.06
N THR A 61 0.88 -4.85 36.84
CA THR A 61 0.36 -5.46 35.60
C THR A 61 -0.98 -4.88 35.15
N SER A 62 -1.89 -4.62 36.09
CA SER A 62 -3.21 -4.05 35.79
C SER A 62 -3.12 -2.64 35.19
N GLN A 63 -2.21 -1.80 35.69
CA GLN A 63 -1.98 -0.44 35.16
C GLN A 63 -1.27 -0.51 33.81
N ALA A 64 -0.32 -1.42 33.65
CA ALA A 64 0.39 -1.62 32.40
C ALA A 64 -0.55 -2.05 31.26
N ILE A 65 -1.55 -2.91 31.54
CA ILE A 65 -2.57 -3.31 30.56
C ILE A 65 -3.38 -2.10 30.09
N ILE A 66 -3.89 -1.27 31.02
CA ILE A 66 -4.70 -0.10 30.67
C ILE A 66 -3.91 0.86 29.78
N ILE A 67 -2.67 1.18 30.16
CA ILE A 67 -1.81 2.07 29.37
C ILE A 67 -1.49 1.45 28.00
N SER A 68 -1.28 0.15 27.92
CA SER A 68 -1.00 -0.55 26.66
C SER A 68 -2.19 -0.54 25.70
N VAL A 69 -3.41 -0.60 26.21
CA VAL A 69 -4.64 -0.45 25.40
C VAL A 69 -4.76 0.99 24.88
N ILE A 70 -4.48 2.00 25.71
CA ILE A 70 -4.46 3.40 25.25
C ILE A 70 -3.37 3.59 24.18
N ALA A 71 -2.18 3.03 24.41
CA ALA A 71 -1.07 3.06 23.46
C ALA A 71 -1.40 2.36 22.14
N PHE A 72 -2.21 1.29 22.16
CA PHE A 72 -2.74 0.67 20.95
C PHE A 72 -3.58 1.64 20.13
N LEU A 73 -4.51 2.36 20.75
CA LEU A 73 -5.40 3.30 20.06
C LEU A 73 -4.62 4.46 19.43
N VAL A 74 -3.68 5.05 20.19
CA VAL A 74 -2.79 6.11 19.70
C VAL A 74 -1.91 5.57 18.58
N GLY A 75 -1.30 4.40 18.78
CA GLY A 75 -0.43 3.76 17.80
C GLY A 75 -1.14 3.38 16.50
N ALA A 76 -2.40 2.96 16.58
CA ALA A 76 -3.24 2.68 15.42
C ALA A 76 -3.48 3.96 14.59
N PHE A 77 -3.80 5.07 15.24
CA PHE A 77 -3.98 6.36 14.55
C PHE A 77 -2.67 6.85 13.90
N LEU A 78 -1.56 6.79 14.62
CA LEU A 78 -0.25 7.23 14.15
C LEU A 78 0.28 6.36 13.00
N GLY A 79 0.03 5.05 12.99
CA GLY A 79 0.53 4.17 11.94
C GLY A 79 0.06 4.56 10.54
N TRP A 80 -1.23 4.84 10.38
CA TRP A 80 -1.75 5.29 9.08
C TRP A 80 -1.20 6.67 8.70
N PHE A 81 -1.04 7.57 9.68
CA PHE A 81 -0.45 8.88 9.44
C PHE A 81 1.00 8.77 8.94
N ILE A 82 1.81 7.91 9.56
CA ILE A 82 3.20 7.66 9.16
C ILE A 82 3.27 7.08 7.75
N VAL A 83 2.40 6.13 7.39
CA VAL A 83 2.36 5.58 6.03
C VAL A 83 2.07 6.66 4.99
N LYS A 84 1.07 7.51 5.26
CA LYS A 84 0.71 8.63 4.38
C LYS A 84 1.87 9.62 4.25
N ALA A 85 2.54 9.94 5.36
CA ALA A 85 3.71 10.82 5.37
C ALA A 85 4.88 10.22 4.60
N ALA A 86 5.22 8.95 4.81
CA ALA A 86 6.32 8.27 4.13
C ALA A 86 6.12 8.24 2.61
N ILE A 87 4.92 7.87 2.16
CA ILE A 87 4.56 7.85 0.73
C ILE A 87 4.63 9.26 0.14
N SER A 88 4.14 10.26 0.88
CA SER A 88 4.22 11.66 0.49
C SER A 88 5.66 12.17 0.33
N VAL A 89 6.57 11.77 1.22
CA VAL A 89 7.98 12.15 1.14
C VAL A 89 8.62 11.53 -0.10
N VAL A 90 8.42 10.24 -0.33
CA VAL A 90 9.01 9.54 -1.49
C VAL A 90 8.50 10.13 -2.80
N ILE A 91 7.18 10.27 -2.95
CA ILE A 91 6.59 10.83 -4.17
C ILE A 91 6.95 12.31 -4.33
N GLY A 92 6.89 13.08 -3.25
CA GLY A 92 7.19 14.51 -3.28
C GLY A 92 8.63 14.79 -3.67
N LEU A 93 9.57 13.94 -3.24
CA LEU A 93 10.97 14.02 -3.64
C LEU A 93 11.12 13.73 -5.13
N ILE A 94 10.53 12.65 -5.64
CA ILE A 94 10.58 12.32 -7.07
C ILE A 94 9.97 13.43 -7.92
N LEU A 95 8.76 13.88 -7.59
CA LEU A 95 8.07 14.95 -8.31
C LEU A 95 8.84 16.28 -8.22
N GLY A 96 9.40 16.60 -7.06
CA GLY A 96 10.18 17.81 -6.85
C GLY A 96 11.46 17.83 -7.67
N VAL A 97 12.18 16.70 -7.73
CA VAL A 97 13.38 16.57 -8.58
C VAL A 97 13.00 16.67 -10.06
N VAL A 98 11.97 15.94 -10.51
CA VAL A 98 11.52 15.99 -11.91
C VAL A 98 11.07 17.40 -12.30
N ALA A 99 10.31 18.08 -11.45
CA ALA A 99 9.89 19.46 -11.69
C ALA A 99 11.07 20.43 -11.68
N GLY A 100 12.02 20.26 -10.76
CA GLY A 100 13.23 21.07 -10.69
C GLY A 100 14.09 20.98 -11.94
N VAL A 101 14.30 19.77 -12.46
CA VAL A 101 14.99 19.51 -13.73
C VAL A 101 14.21 20.12 -14.91
N ALA A 102 12.89 19.88 -14.98
CA ALA A 102 12.06 20.41 -16.06
C ALA A 102 12.01 21.95 -16.10
N LEU A 103 12.17 22.61 -14.95
CA LEU A 103 12.21 24.06 -14.81
C LEU A 103 13.63 24.64 -14.94
N GLY A 104 14.66 23.82 -15.19
CA GLY A 104 16.05 24.26 -15.35
C GLY A 104 16.68 24.78 -14.06
N LEU A 105 16.23 24.31 -12.89
CA LEU A 105 16.69 24.78 -11.58
C LEU A 105 17.86 23.96 -11.01
N GLU A 106 18.55 23.21 -11.85
CA GLU A 106 19.62 22.27 -11.46
C GLU A 106 20.77 22.97 -10.73
N GLU A 107 21.09 24.20 -11.13
CA GLU A 107 22.19 24.99 -10.55
C GLU A 107 21.76 25.78 -9.30
N ASN A 108 20.45 25.90 -9.03
CA ASN A 108 19.93 26.64 -7.88
C ASN A 108 19.40 25.69 -6.80
N ILE A 109 20.32 25.26 -5.94
CA ILE A 109 20.04 24.33 -4.83
C ILE A 109 18.91 24.85 -3.92
N ALA A 110 18.87 26.15 -3.64
CA ALA A 110 17.83 26.72 -2.79
C ALA A 110 16.43 26.62 -3.44
N ALA A 111 16.32 26.96 -4.72
CA ALA A 111 15.07 26.83 -5.47
C ALA A 111 14.63 25.36 -5.60
N LEU A 112 15.59 24.45 -5.81
CA LEU A 112 15.34 23.00 -5.86
C LEU A 112 14.76 22.48 -4.55
N ILE A 113 15.33 22.86 -3.40
CA ILE A 113 14.82 22.47 -2.08
C ILE A 113 13.40 23.00 -1.85
N VAL A 114 13.13 24.26 -2.21
CA VAL A 114 11.78 24.84 -2.06
C VAL A 114 10.76 24.06 -2.89
N ILE A 115 11.07 23.74 -4.15
CA ILE A 115 10.20 22.93 -5.01
C ILE A 115 9.96 21.55 -4.41
N ILE A 116 10.99 20.90 -3.87
CA ILE A 116 10.85 19.60 -3.23
C ILE A 116 9.89 19.68 -2.04
N ILE A 117 10.03 20.69 -1.18
CA ILE A 117 9.15 20.88 -0.01
C ILE A 117 7.70 21.11 -0.46
N VAL A 118 7.48 21.95 -1.47
CA VAL A 118 6.14 22.21 -2.03
C VAL A 118 5.56 20.93 -2.63
N SER A 119 6.35 20.17 -3.39
CA SER A 119 5.95 18.89 -3.97
C SER A 119 5.63 17.85 -2.90
N MET A 120 6.34 17.82 -1.78
CA MET A 120 6.00 16.99 -0.62
C MET A 120 4.66 17.40 -0.02
N GLY A 121 4.41 18.69 0.19
CA GLY A 121 3.12 19.19 0.68
C GLY A 121 1.95 18.81 -0.22
N LEU A 122 2.09 19.00 -1.54
CA LEU A 122 1.09 18.60 -2.53
C LEU A 122 0.89 17.08 -2.56
N SER A 123 1.98 16.33 -2.49
CA SER A 123 1.95 14.87 -2.45
C SER A 123 1.22 14.35 -1.22
N TYR A 124 1.26 15.06 -0.08
CA TYR A 124 0.55 14.65 1.13
C TYR A 124 -0.96 14.73 0.96
N VAL A 125 -1.44 15.78 0.30
CA VAL A 125 -2.86 15.96 -0.02
C VAL A 125 -3.31 14.90 -1.03
N LEU A 126 -2.45 14.56 -2.00
CA LEU A 126 -2.75 13.56 -3.03
C LEU A 126 -2.46 12.12 -2.60
N ALA A 127 -1.77 11.89 -1.48
CA ALA A 127 -1.26 10.58 -1.08
C ALA A 127 -2.35 9.52 -1.05
N GLU A 128 -3.54 9.87 -0.56
CA GLU A 128 -4.67 8.93 -0.53
C GLU A 128 -5.14 8.51 -1.92
N LYS A 129 -5.13 9.42 -2.90
CA LYS A 129 -5.46 9.11 -4.28
C LYS A 129 -4.37 8.27 -4.93
N VAL A 130 -3.10 8.58 -4.65
CA VAL A 130 -1.98 7.81 -5.17
C VAL A 130 -1.96 6.38 -4.62
N ILE A 131 -2.19 6.21 -3.31
CA ILE A 131 -2.29 4.88 -2.68
C ILE A 131 -3.45 4.10 -3.30
N ASP A 132 -4.61 4.75 -3.48
CA ASP A 132 -5.78 4.09 -4.07
C ASP A 132 -5.51 3.65 -5.50
N PHE A 133 -4.89 4.51 -6.30
CA PHE A 133 -4.48 4.22 -7.67
C PHE A 133 -3.45 3.08 -7.73
N ALA A 134 -2.39 3.16 -6.92
CA ALA A 134 -1.33 2.17 -6.85
C ALA A 134 -1.86 0.79 -6.47
N LEU A 135 -2.78 0.70 -5.49
CA LEU A 135 -3.40 -0.56 -5.10
C LEU A 135 -4.35 -1.10 -6.17
N THR A 136 -5.03 -0.21 -6.91
CA THR A 136 -5.85 -0.62 -8.06
C THR A 136 -4.98 -1.23 -9.14
N LEU A 137 -3.88 -0.56 -9.48
CA LEU A 137 -2.93 -1.01 -10.47
C LEU A 137 -2.25 -2.33 -10.03
N LEU A 138 -1.83 -2.41 -8.77
CA LEU A 138 -1.26 -3.63 -8.19
C LEU A 138 -2.24 -4.80 -8.28
N GLY A 139 -3.50 -4.58 -7.89
CA GLY A 139 -4.54 -5.61 -7.98
C GLY A 139 -4.75 -6.12 -9.41
N SER A 140 -4.81 -5.22 -10.39
CA SER A 140 -4.87 -5.59 -11.82
C SER A 140 -3.64 -6.35 -12.30
N ILE A 141 -2.44 -5.93 -11.88
CA ILE A 141 -1.18 -6.60 -12.20
C ILE A 141 -1.15 -8.02 -11.61
N LEU A 142 -1.65 -8.21 -10.39
CA LEU A 142 -1.75 -9.54 -9.77
C LEU A 142 -2.71 -10.46 -10.52
N VAL A 143 -3.81 -9.94 -11.05
CA VAL A 143 -4.72 -10.72 -11.93
C VAL A 143 -4.00 -11.13 -13.21
N PHE A 144 -3.27 -10.21 -13.85
CA PHE A 144 -2.45 -10.53 -15.02
C PHE A 144 -1.44 -11.64 -14.70
N PHE A 145 -0.66 -11.48 -13.62
CA PHE A 145 0.34 -12.47 -13.21
C PHE A 145 -0.28 -13.81 -12.86
N GLY A 146 -1.45 -13.83 -12.22
CA GLY A 146 -2.18 -15.06 -11.92
C GLY A 146 -2.48 -15.84 -13.21
N ILE A 147 -3.10 -15.19 -14.19
CA ILE A 147 -3.45 -15.82 -15.47
C ILE A 147 -2.19 -16.25 -16.24
N TYR A 148 -1.19 -15.38 -16.33
CA TYR A 148 0.06 -15.68 -17.03
C TYR A 148 0.84 -16.82 -16.38
N SER A 149 0.83 -16.93 -15.05
CA SER A 149 1.54 -17.99 -14.32
C SER A 149 0.95 -19.39 -14.54
N TYR A 150 -0.35 -19.47 -14.82
CA TYR A 150 -1.03 -20.74 -15.14
C TYR A 150 -0.99 -21.05 -16.63
N TRP A 151 -1.04 -20.03 -17.49
CA TRP A 151 -1.00 -20.19 -18.94
C TRP A 151 0.07 -19.30 -19.57
N PRO A 152 1.36 -19.70 -19.53
CA PRO A 152 2.49 -18.88 -19.96
C PRO A 152 2.68 -18.86 -21.49
N THR A 153 1.59 -18.64 -22.24
CA THR A 153 1.59 -18.53 -23.70
C THR A 153 1.38 -17.08 -24.14
N ILE A 154 1.61 -16.76 -25.42
CA ILE A 154 1.29 -15.44 -26.00
C ILE A 154 -0.19 -15.12 -25.80
N THR A 155 -1.06 -16.09 -26.10
CA THR A 155 -2.51 -15.97 -25.89
C THR A 155 -2.86 -15.76 -24.42
N GLY A 156 -2.18 -16.45 -23.49
CA GLY A 156 -2.36 -16.24 -22.05
C GLY A 156 -1.96 -14.83 -21.58
N LYS A 157 -0.91 -14.23 -22.16
CA LYS A 157 -0.53 -12.82 -21.91
C LYS A 157 -1.60 -11.85 -22.41
N GLU A 158 -2.14 -12.07 -23.60
CA GLU A 158 -3.18 -11.20 -24.18
C GLU A 158 -4.45 -11.26 -23.35
N ILE A 159 -4.94 -12.46 -23.02
CA ILE A 159 -6.13 -12.67 -22.18
C ILE A 159 -5.90 -12.07 -20.78
N GLY A 160 -4.74 -12.34 -20.17
CA GLY A 160 -4.36 -11.77 -18.88
C GLY A 160 -4.35 -10.25 -18.91
N GLY A 161 -3.83 -9.65 -19.99
CA GLY A 161 -3.76 -8.20 -20.17
C GLY A 161 -5.14 -7.58 -20.30
N VAL A 162 -6.02 -8.17 -21.11
CA VAL A 162 -7.41 -7.75 -21.25
C VAL A 162 -8.16 -7.85 -19.92
N LEU A 163 -8.03 -8.96 -19.19
CA LEU A 163 -8.68 -9.14 -17.89
C LEU A 163 -8.17 -8.17 -16.83
N ALA A 164 -6.86 -7.93 -16.77
CA ALA A 164 -6.27 -6.93 -15.87
C ALA A 164 -6.78 -5.52 -16.17
N LEU A 165 -6.92 -5.16 -17.45
CA LEU A 165 -7.49 -3.88 -17.89
C LEU A 165 -8.97 -3.77 -17.48
N ILE A 166 -9.76 -4.82 -17.68
CA ILE A 166 -11.17 -4.88 -17.26
C ILE A 166 -11.27 -4.66 -15.75
N VAL A 167 -10.46 -5.36 -14.95
CA VAL A 167 -10.43 -5.20 -13.49
C VAL A 167 -10.03 -3.77 -13.11
N PHE A 168 -9.05 -3.19 -13.79
CA PHE A 168 -8.59 -1.82 -13.54
C PHE A 168 -9.72 -0.80 -13.78
N ILE A 169 -10.36 -0.88 -14.94
CA ILE A 169 -11.47 0.01 -15.33
C ILE A 169 -12.65 -0.18 -14.39
N ALA A 170 -13.04 -1.43 -14.11
CA ALA A 170 -14.17 -1.73 -13.23
C ALA A 170 -13.94 -1.22 -11.79
N ALA A 171 -12.75 -1.44 -11.23
CA ALA A 171 -12.40 -0.96 -9.90
C ALA A 171 -12.35 0.58 -9.84
N THR A 172 -11.78 1.22 -10.87
CA THR A 172 -11.72 2.69 -10.98
C THR A 172 -13.12 3.28 -11.08
N TYR A 173 -13.97 2.73 -11.95
CA TYR A 173 -15.36 3.14 -12.11
C TYR A 173 -16.16 2.98 -10.80
N TYR A 174 -16.02 1.84 -10.12
CA TYR A 174 -16.67 1.57 -8.84
C TYR A 174 -16.30 2.63 -7.79
N LYS A 175 -15.01 2.97 -7.68
CA LYS A 175 -14.52 3.97 -6.71
C LYS A 175 -15.04 5.37 -7.01
N VAL A 176 -15.09 5.76 -8.29
CA VAL A 176 -15.66 7.05 -8.72
C VAL A 176 -17.16 7.12 -8.42
N LYS A 177 -17.92 6.07 -8.76
CA LYS A 177 -19.37 6.01 -8.49
C LYS A 177 -19.66 6.09 -6.99
N LYS A 178 -18.98 5.28 -6.18
CA LYS A 178 -19.14 5.27 -4.72
C LYS A 178 -18.80 6.60 -4.06
N LYS A 179 -17.90 7.39 -4.67
CA LYS A 179 -17.59 8.74 -4.19
C LYS A 179 -18.76 9.71 -4.45
N LYS A 180 -19.37 9.66 -5.63
CA LYS A 180 -20.52 10.51 -5.99
C LYS A 180 -21.77 10.24 -5.15
N GLU A 181 -21.96 9.02 -4.67
CA GLU A 181 -23.10 8.65 -3.80
C GLU A 181 -22.95 9.15 -2.35
N LYS A 182 -21.77 9.64 -1.96
CA LYS A 182 -21.46 10.12 -0.61
C LYS A 182 -21.35 11.65 -0.49
N GLU A 183 -21.38 12.36 -1.62
CA GLU A 183 -21.42 13.82 -1.71
C GLU A 183 -22.88 14.27 -1.88
#